data_AF-A0A1F6CC84-F1
#
_entry.id   AF-A0A1F6CC84-F1
#
_cell.length_a   1.000
_cell.length_b   1.000
_cell.length_c   1.000
_cell.angle_alpha   90.00
_cell.angle_beta   90.00
_cell.angle_gamma   90.00
#
_symmetry.space_group_name_H-M   'P 1'
#
loop_
_entity.id
_entity.type
_entity.pdbx_description
1 polymer ?
#
loop_
_entity_poly.entity_id
_entity_poly.type
_entity_poly.pdbx_seq_one_letter_code
_entity_poly.pdbx_strand_id
1 'polypeptide(L)'
;MWRTQEEIAAFDAARFTSLGPGYLALNLAGEAGELANLVKKLWRADPAMGQPEGFSAVSAESRVQLADEMADVVITTIVLANHLGIDVEIEVARKLAVIDERLRAGYYGREARPS
;
A
#
# COMPACT_ATOMS: atom_id res chain seq x y z
N MET A 1 -11.75 14.41 -0.43
CA MET A 1 -11.15 13.53 -1.44
C MET A 1 -9.69 13.94 -1.60
N TRP A 2 -8.81 12.96 -1.40
CA TRP A 2 -7.37 13.17 -1.46
C TRP A 2 -6.97 13.72 -2.83
N ARG A 3 -6.14 14.78 -2.87
CA ARG A 3 -5.70 15.41 -4.12
C ARG A 3 -5.14 14.42 -5.15
N THR A 4 -4.36 13.43 -4.70
CA THR A 4 -3.83 12.38 -5.59
C THR A 4 -4.94 11.52 -6.20
N GLN A 5 -6.03 11.27 -5.46
CA GLN A 5 -7.19 10.55 -5.96
C GLN A 5 -7.94 11.34 -7.04
N GLU A 6 -8.06 12.66 -6.89
CA GLU A 6 -8.60 13.57 -7.91
C GLU A 6 -7.73 13.59 -9.18
N GLU A 7 -6.41 13.71 -9.01
CA GLU A 7 -5.44 13.72 -10.11
C GLU A 7 -5.48 12.40 -10.91
N ILE A 8 -5.55 11.27 -10.20
CA ILE A 8 -5.68 9.95 -10.84
C ILE A 8 -7.05 9.81 -11.52
N ALA A 9 -8.15 10.26 -10.91
CA ALA A 9 -9.46 10.25 -11.55
C ALA A 9 -9.46 11.03 -12.86
N ALA A 10 -8.82 12.21 -12.88
CA ALA A 10 -8.68 13.02 -14.10
C ALA A 10 -7.81 12.36 -15.16
N PHE A 11 -6.76 11.63 -14.76
CA PHE A 11 -5.91 10.87 -15.67
C PHE A 11 -6.60 9.61 -16.23
N ASP A 12 -7.40 8.93 -15.40
CA ASP A 12 -8.07 7.65 -15.62
C ASP A 12 -9.36 7.78 -16.44
N ALA A 13 -10.15 8.85 -16.23
CA ALA A 13 -11.50 9.02 -16.80
C ALA A 13 -11.62 8.84 -18.33
N ALA A 14 -10.50 8.91 -19.06
CA ALA A 14 -10.44 8.70 -20.50
C ALA A 14 -9.73 7.40 -20.96
N ARG A 15 -9.10 6.63 -20.06
CA ARG A 15 -8.12 5.57 -20.43
C ARG A 15 -8.46 4.17 -19.95
N PHE A 16 -9.04 3.99 -18.76
CA PHE A 16 -9.31 2.63 -18.22
C PHE A 16 -10.80 2.27 -18.18
N THR A 17 -11.63 2.94 -18.99
CA THR A 17 -13.08 2.68 -19.11
C THR A 17 -13.42 1.26 -19.58
N SER A 18 -12.43 0.46 -20.01
CA SER A 18 -12.59 -0.93 -20.45
C SER A 18 -12.26 -1.98 -19.38
N LEU A 19 -11.68 -1.62 -18.23
CA LEU A 19 -11.26 -2.58 -17.21
C LEU A 19 -12.30 -2.67 -16.08
N GLY A 20 -12.84 -3.87 -15.88
CA GLY A 20 -13.79 -4.12 -14.79
C GLY A 20 -13.10 -4.25 -13.41
N PRO A 21 -13.86 -4.14 -12.31
CA PRO A 21 -13.30 -4.19 -10.95
C PRO A 21 -12.56 -5.49 -10.63
N GLY A 22 -12.96 -6.61 -11.24
CA GLY A 22 -12.26 -7.89 -11.08
C GLY A 22 -10.86 -7.89 -11.68
N TYR A 23 -10.67 -7.24 -12.83
CA TYR A 23 -9.35 -7.10 -13.43
C TYR A 23 -8.46 -6.19 -12.58
N LEU A 24 -8.98 -5.03 -12.17
CA LEU A 24 -8.24 -4.07 -11.35
C LEU A 24 -7.83 -4.66 -9.98
N ALA A 25 -8.70 -5.48 -9.37
CA ALA A 25 -8.37 -6.19 -8.13
C ALA A 25 -7.23 -7.21 -8.32
N LEU A 26 -7.21 -7.92 -9.45
CA LEU A 26 -6.10 -8.82 -9.77
C LEU A 26 -4.82 -8.06 -10.11
N ASN A 27 -4.92 -6.92 -10.80
CA ASN A 27 -3.77 -6.07 -11.09
C ASN A 27 -3.14 -5.57 -9.79
N LEU A 28 -3.96 -5.09 -8.84
CA LEU A 28 -3.51 -4.65 -7.53
C LEU A 28 -2.74 -5.76 -6.79
N ALA A 29 -3.24 -7.00 -6.85
CA ALA A 29 -2.55 -8.14 -6.26
C ALA A 29 -1.21 -8.44 -6.97
N GLY A 30 -1.14 -8.20 -8.28
CA GLY A 30 0.09 -8.22 -9.08
C GLY A 30 1.12 -7.22 -8.57
N GLU A 31 0.79 -5.94 -8.55
CA GLU A 31 1.71 -4.86 -8.12
C GLU A 31 2.19 -5.08 -6.67
N ALA A 32 1.27 -5.48 -5.78
CA ALA A 32 1.65 -5.80 -4.40
C ALA A 32 2.60 -7.01 -4.31
N GLY A 33 2.44 -7.97 -5.23
CA GLY A 33 3.32 -9.13 -5.37
C GLY A 33 4.71 -8.76 -5.89
N GLU A 34 4.81 -7.82 -6.83
CA GLU A 34 6.07 -7.30 -7.35
C GLU A 34 6.85 -6.56 -6.27
N LEU A 35 6.20 -5.64 -5.54
CA LEU A 35 6.74 -5.00 -4.34
C LEU A 35 7.25 -6.01 -3.32
N ALA A 36 6.42 -7.00 -2.95
CA ALA A 36 6.80 -8.02 -1.98
C ALA A 36 7.97 -8.89 -2.46
N ASN A 37 8.04 -9.19 -3.76
CA ASN A 37 9.12 -9.95 -4.35
C ASN A 37 10.44 -9.16 -4.34
N LEU A 38 10.41 -7.85 -4.58
CA LEU A 38 11.56 -6.97 -4.47
C LEU A 38 12.07 -6.95 -3.02
N VAL A 39 11.19 -6.71 -2.03
CA VAL A 39 11.54 -6.76 -0.60
C VAL A 39 12.16 -8.11 -0.23
N LYS A 40 11.57 -9.23 -0.69
CA LYS A 40 12.11 -10.58 -0.45
C LYS A 40 13.50 -10.78 -1.05
N LYS A 41 13.79 -10.26 -2.25
CA LYS A 41 15.12 -10.33 -2.88
C LYS A 41 16.14 -9.54 -2.06
N LEU A 42 15.79 -8.33 -1.62
CA LEU A 42 16.64 -7.49 -0.79
C LEU A 42 16.93 -8.17 0.56
N TRP A 43 15.90 -8.74 1.20
CA TRP A 43 16.06 -9.49 2.45
C TRP A 43 16.95 -10.73 2.27
N ARG A 44 16.86 -11.43 1.14
CA ARG A 44 17.75 -12.56 0.85
C ARG A 44 19.20 -12.13 0.66
N ALA A 45 19.43 -10.94 0.13
CA ALA A 45 20.77 -10.36 -0.04
C ALA A 45 21.34 -9.84 1.29
N ASP A 46 20.50 -9.26 2.14
CA ASP A 46 20.86 -8.80 3.48
C ASP A 46 19.82 -9.24 4.53
N PRO A 47 20.12 -10.29 5.33
CA PRO A 47 19.23 -10.78 6.38
C PRO A 47 18.87 -9.74 7.45
N ALA A 48 19.69 -8.70 7.65
CA ALA A 48 19.43 -7.63 8.61
C ALA A 48 18.16 -6.86 8.27
N MET A 49 17.74 -6.85 7.00
CA MET A 49 16.51 -6.21 6.55
C MET A 49 15.24 -6.79 7.20
N GLY A 50 15.30 -8.04 7.68
CA GLY A 50 14.21 -8.69 8.42
C GLY A 50 14.18 -8.38 9.92
N GLN A 51 15.10 -7.56 10.42
CA GLN A 51 15.17 -7.12 11.81
C GLN A 51 14.51 -5.74 11.98
N PRO A 52 14.13 -5.32 13.20
CA PRO A 52 13.48 -4.02 13.45
C PRO A 52 14.24 -2.80 12.90
N GLU A 53 15.56 -2.85 12.91
CA GLU A 53 16.48 -1.82 12.38
C GLU A 53 16.81 -1.96 10.88
N GLY A 54 16.21 -2.95 10.22
CA GLY A 54 16.49 -3.36 8.84
C GLY A 54 16.23 -2.30 7.77
N PHE A 55 15.52 -1.22 8.10
CA PHE A 55 15.33 -0.07 7.20
C PHE A 55 16.66 0.60 6.81
N SER A 56 17.69 0.50 7.65
CA SER A 56 19.02 1.05 7.38
C SER A 56 19.79 0.24 6.32
N ALA A 57 19.45 -1.04 6.14
CA ALA A 57 20.05 -1.93 5.13
C ALA A 57 19.54 -1.64 3.70
N VAL A 58 18.47 -0.84 3.56
CA VAL A 58 17.91 -0.48 2.25
C VAL A 58 18.75 0.62 1.60
N SER A 59 19.51 0.24 0.57
CA SER A 59 20.36 1.14 -0.21
C SER A 59 19.55 2.24 -0.93
N ALA A 60 20.23 3.32 -1.35
CA ALA A 60 19.59 4.38 -2.11
C ALA A 60 19.00 3.89 -3.45
N GLU A 61 19.69 2.96 -4.13
CA GLU A 61 19.21 2.37 -5.38
C GLU A 61 17.96 1.50 -5.15
N SER A 62 17.98 0.67 -4.10
CA SER A 62 16.83 -0.15 -3.71
C SER A 62 15.61 0.70 -3.35
N ARG A 63 15.82 1.88 -2.75
CA ARG A 63 14.72 2.81 -2.44
C ARG A 63 14.01 3.33 -3.68
N VAL A 64 14.72 3.55 -4.78
CA VAL A 64 14.12 4.01 -6.04
C VAL A 64 13.19 2.92 -6.59
N GLN A 65 13.67 1.68 -6.64
CA GLN A 65 12.87 0.55 -7.12
C GLN A 65 11.65 0.31 -6.22
N LEU A 66 11.83 0.32 -4.90
CA LEU A 66 10.72 0.17 -3.95
C LEU A 66 9.69 1.31 -4.08
N ALA A 67 10.14 2.54 -4.34
CA ALA A 67 9.24 3.67 -4.51
C ALA A 67 8.36 3.54 -5.77
N ASP A 68 8.92 3.01 -6.86
CA ASP A 68 8.20 2.75 -8.11
C ASP A 68 7.08 1.72 -7.89
N GLU A 69 7.44 0.57 -7.32
CA GLU A 69 6.50 -0.52 -6.99
C GLU A 69 5.41 -0.08 -5.98
N MET A 70 5.78 0.76 -5.01
CA MET A 70 4.81 1.36 -4.09
C MET A 70 3.86 2.33 -4.82
N ALA A 71 4.35 3.08 -5.81
CA ALA A 71 3.52 3.96 -6.60
C ALA A 71 2.49 3.17 -7.42
N ASP A 72 2.89 2.05 -8.03
CA ASP A 72 1.98 1.19 -8.80
C ASP A 72 0.86 0.59 -7.92
N VAL A 73 1.20 0.16 -6.71
CA VAL A 73 0.22 -0.29 -5.71
C VAL A 73 -0.76 0.83 -5.35
N VAL A 74 -0.26 2.04 -5.08
CA VAL A 74 -1.10 3.19 -4.74
C VAL A 74 -2.00 3.57 -5.90
N ILE A 75 -1.45 3.72 -7.11
CA ILE A 75 -2.19 4.10 -8.31
C ILE A 75 -3.31 3.08 -8.57
N THR A 76 -2.99 1.78 -8.57
CA THR A 76 -3.99 0.74 -8.85
C THR A 76 -5.07 0.68 -7.78
N THR A 77 -4.71 0.90 -6.51
CA THR A 77 -5.68 1.01 -5.41
C THR A 77 -6.65 2.17 -5.63
N ILE A 78 -6.13 3.34 -5.99
CA ILE A 78 -6.93 4.54 -6.22
C ILE A 78 -7.82 4.40 -7.45
N VAL A 79 -7.31 3.83 -8.55
CA VAL A 79 -8.10 3.54 -9.75
C VAL A 79 -9.28 2.63 -9.37
N LEU A 80 -9.02 1.54 -8.66
CA LEU A 80 -10.10 0.66 -8.18
C LEU A 80 -11.10 1.39 -7.28
N ALA A 81 -10.63 2.22 -6.35
CA ALA A 81 -11.50 3.01 -5.47
C ALA A 81 -12.39 4.00 -6.25
N ASN A 82 -11.82 4.69 -7.25
CA ASN A 82 -12.54 5.60 -8.13
C ASN A 82 -13.65 4.88 -8.91
N HIS A 83 -13.35 3.71 -9.49
CA HIS A 83 -14.34 2.90 -10.20
C HIS A 83 -15.45 2.37 -9.29
N LEU A 84 -15.17 2.21 -7.99
CA LEU A 84 -16.15 1.79 -6.98
C LEU A 84 -16.87 2.97 -6.28
N GLY A 85 -16.51 4.22 -6.61
CA GLY A 85 -17.08 5.41 -5.96
C GLY A 85 -16.70 5.57 -4.49
N ILE A 86 -15.51 5.11 -4.10
CA ILE A 86 -15.01 5.14 -2.72
C ILE A 86 -14.06 6.33 -2.54
N ASP A 87 -14.35 7.23 -1.59
CA ASP A 87 -13.39 8.25 -1.15
C ASP A 87 -12.40 7.63 -0.15
N VAL A 88 -11.16 7.43 -0.61
CA VAL A 88 -10.12 6.75 0.18
C VAL A 88 -9.71 7.58 1.39
N GLU A 89 -9.72 8.92 1.28
CA GLU A 89 -9.34 9.81 2.38
C GLU A 89 -10.27 9.64 3.58
N ILE A 90 -11.58 9.63 3.30
CA ILE A 90 -12.62 9.44 4.31
C ILE A 90 -12.47 8.06 4.96
N GLU A 91 -12.30 7.01 4.17
CA GLU A 91 -12.19 5.64 4.68
C GLU A 91 -10.90 5.40 5.48
N VAL A 92 -9.78 6.00 5.07
CA VAL A 92 -8.52 5.98 5.83
C VAL A 92 -8.68 6.69 7.17
N ALA A 93 -9.25 7.90 7.19
CA ALA A 93 -9.48 8.65 8.42
C ALA A 93 -10.38 7.88 9.39
N ARG A 94 -11.49 7.30 8.88
CA ARG A 94 -12.39 6.44 9.67
C ARG A 94 -11.66 5.22 10.23
N LYS A 95 -10.84 4.55 9.43
CA LYS A 95 -10.10 3.35 9.85
C LYS A 95 -9.04 3.65 10.90
N LEU A 96 -8.31 4.76 10.77
CA LEU A 96 -7.31 5.20 11.74
C LEU A 96 -7.95 5.52 13.10
N ALA A 97 -9.11 6.18 13.12
CA ALA A 97 -9.85 6.44 14.36
C ALA A 97 -10.24 5.14 15.09
N VAL A 98 -10.70 4.13 14.34
CA VAL A 98 -11.03 2.80 14.89
C VAL A 98 -9.78 2.09 15.43
N ILE A 99 -8.63 2.23 14.77
CA ILE A 99 -7.36 1.64 15.25
C ILE A 99 -6.90 2.32 16.54
N ASP A 100 -6.92 3.66 16.59
CA ASP A 100 -6.58 4.44 17.78
C ASP A 100 -7.49 4.09 18.98
N GLU A 101 -8.80 3.98 18.77
CA GLU A 101 -9.74 3.54 19.81
C GLU A 101 -9.38 2.14 20.36
N ARG A 102 -9.07 1.19 19.47
CA ARG A 102 -8.67 -0.16 19.85
C ARG A 102 -7.37 -0.17 20.65
N LEU A 103 -6.37 0.59 20.21
CA LEU A 103 -5.09 0.72 20.91
C LEU A 103 -5.29 1.30 22.32
N ARG A 104 -6.13 2.33 22.48
CA ARG A 104 -6.48 2.91 23.79
C ARG A 104 -7.23 1.95 24.70
N ALA A 105 -8.04 1.07 24.13
CA ALA A 105 -8.72 -0.01 24.86
C ALA A 105 -7.78 -1.18 25.24
N GLY A 106 -6.48 -1.08 24.96
CA GLY A 106 -5.49 -2.11 25.28
C GLY A 106 -5.42 -3.25 24.27
N TYR A 107 -6.02 -3.10 23.09
CA TYR A 107 -5.88 -4.06 22.00
C TYR A 107 -4.59 -3.78 21.22
N TYR A 108 -3.53 -4.53 21.53
CA TYR A 108 -2.24 -4.43 20.83
C TYR A 108 -2.04 -5.51 19.75
N GLY A 109 -3.09 -6.24 19.37
CA GLY A 109 -2.90 -7.50 18.65
C GLY A 109 -2.04 -8.47 19.46
N ARG A 110 -1.62 -9.61 18.90
CA ARG A 110 -0.81 -10.62 19.61
C ARG A 110 0.65 -10.18 19.85
N GLU A 111 1.00 -8.91 19.70
CA GLU A 111 2.38 -8.43 19.73
C GLU A 111 2.79 -7.83 21.10
N ALA A 112 1.84 -7.56 22.01
CA ALA A 112 2.14 -7.05 23.35
C ALA A 112 1.99 -8.09 24.47
N ARG A 113 2.52 -9.30 24.29
CA ARG A 113 2.88 -10.14 25.45
C ARG A 113 4.37 -9.95 25.72
N PRO A 114 4.77 -9.17 26.75
CA PRO A 114 6.14 -9.23 27.23
C PRO A 114 6.38 -10.67 27.72
N SER A 115 7.39 -11.31 27.14
CA SER A 115 8.00 -12.54 27.64
C SER A 115 8.73 -12.29 28.96
#